data_AF-A0A849VE14-F1
#
_entry.id   AF-A0A849VE14-F1
#
_cell.length_a   1.000
_cell.length_b   1.000
_cell.length_c   1.000
_cell.angle_alpha   90.00
_cell.angle_beta   90.00
_cell.angle_gamma   90.00
#
_symmetry.space_group_name_H-M   'P 1'
#
loop_
_entity.id
_entity.type
_entity.pdbx_description
1 polymer ?
#
loop_
_entity_poly.entity_id
_entity_poly.type
_entity_poly.pdbx_seq_one_letter_code
_entity_poly.pdbx_strand_id
1 'polypeptide(L)'
;MLSKSEQYEYIEKYSYRELCEKYGESNLASIFNLSLEEYVEWESQRPLSSFVNTSRDGYDGLYLLHEDGVWKVFWQERKIAHDFDLEVFDKYIDARKHLANIQAPSFMQRRNKKAPNKTIKTEKTIWLRQIARFFHLS
;
A
#
# COMPACT_ATOMS: atom_id res chain seq x y z
N MET A 1 -13.90 13.01 -15.45
CA MET A 1 -13.47 11.74 -14.82
C MET A 1 -12.48 11.08 -15.76
N LEU A 2 -11.40 10.51 -15.23
CA LEU A 2 -10.41 9.76 -16.01
C LEU A 2 -10.99 8.40 -16.44
N SER A 3 -10.59 7.89 -17.60
CA SER A 3 -10.82 6.50 -17.98
C SER A 3 -10.06 5.54 -17.05
N LYS A 4 -10.44 4.26 -17.01
CA LYS A 4 -9.71 3.27 -16.17
C LYS A 4 -8.23 3.15 -16.56
N SER A 5 -7.92 3.18 -17.85
CA SER A 5 -6.53 3.11 -18.33
C SER A 5 -5.69 4.29 -17.83
N GLU A 6 -6.25 5.51 -17.90
CA GLU A 6 -5.57 6.71 -17.39
C GLU A 6 -5.41 6.65 -15.86
N GLN A 7 -6.42 6.14 -15.14
CA GLN A 7 -6.31 5.98 -13.69
C GLN A 7 -5.13 5.06 -13.30
N TYR A 8 -4.95 3.92 -13.99
CA TYR A 8 -3.83 3.01 -13.74
C TYR A 8 -2.47 3.63 -14.12
N GLU A 9 -2.37 4.34 -15.25
CA GLU A 9 -1.13 5.02 -15.67
C GLU A 9 -0.67 6.06 -14.63
N TYR A 10 -1.62 6.81 -14.08
CA TYR A 10 -1.31 7.79 -13.05
C TYR A 10 -0.86 7.15 -11.73
N ILE A 11 -1.47 6.02 -11.35
CA ILE A 11 -1.10 5.27 -10.14
C ILE A 11 0.29 4.62 -10.28
N GLU A 12 0.67 4.22 -11.49
CA GLU A 12 2.01 3.69 -11.77
C GLU A 12 3.09 4.77 -11.73
N LYS A 13 2.77 5.97 -12.23
CA LYS A 13 3.76 7.04 -12.44
C LYS A 13 3.99 7.92 -11.22
N TYR A 14 2.98 8.07 -10.37
CA TYR A 14 3.01 9.05 -9.28
C TYR A 14 2.81 8.37 -7.94
N SER A 15 3.63 8.76 -6.97
CA SER A 15 3.43 8.42 -5.57
C SER A 15 2.13 9.02 -5.05
N TYR A 16 1.71 8.56 -3.86
CA TYR A 16 0.64 9.21 -3.12
C TYR A 16 0.75 10.72 -3.15
N ARG A 17 1.93 11.18 -2.69
CA ARG A 17 2.13 12.54 -2.30
C ARG A 17 1.96 13.43 -3.51
N GLU A 18 2.49 12.99 -4.65
CA GLU A 18 2.36 13.69 -5.93
C GLU A 18 0.91 13.71 -6.43
N LEU A 19 0.16 12.62 -6.31
CA LEU A 19 -1.27 12.61 -6.63
C LEU A 19 -2.06 13.59 -5.74
N CYS A 20 -1.73 13.63 -4.45
CA CYS A 20 -2.31 14.56 -3.49
C CYS A 20 -1.98 16.02 -3.80
N GLU A 21 -0.73 16.32 -4.14
CA GLU A 21 -0.27 17.65 -4.54
C GLU A 21 -0.95 18.08 -5.85
N LYS A 22 -1.18 17.15 -6.79
CA LYS A 22 -1.79 17.43 -8.09
C LYS A 22 -3.30 17.65 -8.05
N TYR A 23 -4.02 16.88 -7.24
CA TYR A 23 -5.48 16.81 -7.30
C TYR A 23 -6.19 17.24 -6.01
N GLY A 24 -5.49 17.28 -4.89
CA GLY A 24 -6.04 17.46 -3.55
C GLY A 24 -6.60 16.15 -2.98
N GLU A 25 -6.21 15.84 -1.73
CA GLU A 25 -6.56 14.57 -1.03
C GLU A 25 -8.08 14.28 -1.05
N SER A 26 -8.89 15.30 -0.79
CA SER A 26 -10.35 15.18 -0.75
C SER A 26 -10.97 14.88 -2.12
N ASN A 27 -10.25 15.10 -3.21
CA ASN A 27 -10.75 14.95 -4.58
C ASN A 27 -10.26 13.66 -5.24
N LEU A 28 -9.29 12.94 -4.66
CA LEU A 28 -8.77 11.71 -5.26
C LEU A 28 -9.89 10.67 -5.48
N ALA A 29 -10.79 10.53 -4.50
CA ALA A 29 -11.91 9.60 -4.56
C ALA A 29 -12.98 9.94 -5.63
N SER A 30 -13.02 11.17 -6.12
CA SER A 30 -13.94 11.60 -7.19
C SER A 30 -13.30 11.56 -8.57
N ILE A 31 -11.97 11.60 -8.64
CA ILE A 31 -11.17 11.52 -9.87
C ILE A 31 -10.85 10.07 -10.22
N PHE A 32 -10.48 9.28 -9.21
CA PHE A 32 -10.18 7.86 -9.30
C PHE A 32 -11.38 7.07 -8.78
N ASN A 33 -12.08 6.39 -9.68
CA ASN A 33 -13.23 5.55 -9.38
C ASN A 33 -12.86 4.07 -9.52
N LEU A 34 -11.76 3.68 -8.88
CA LEU A 34 -11.31 2.30 -8.75
C LEU A 34 -11.66 1.78 -7.35
N SER A 35 -12.12 0.53 -7.27
CA SER A 35 -12.17 -0.20 -6.00
C SER A 35 -10.77 -0.70 -5.59
N LEU A 36 -10.63 -1.08 -4.32
CA LEU A 36 -9.37 -1.65 -3.82
C LEU A 36 -9.08 -3.00 -4.48
N GLU A 37 -10.12 -3.81 -4.70
CA GLU A 37 -10.05 -5.11 -5.36
C GLU A 37 -9.59 -4.97 -6.81
N GLU A 38 -10.17 -4.02 -7.56
CA GLU A 38 -9.80 -3.75 -8.95
C GLU A 38 -8.33 -3.32 -9.09
N TYR A 39 -7.82 -2.58 -8.10
CA TYR A 39 -6.42 -2.20 -8.06
C TYR A 39 -5.50 -3.40 -7.73
N VAL A 40 -5.85 -4.22 -6.73
CA VAL A 40 -5.04 -5.39 -6.35
C VAL A 40 -5.02 -6.44 -7.46
N GLU A 41 -6.14 -6.67 -8.14
CA GLU A 41 -6.16 -7.57 -9.30
C GLU A 41 -5.27 -7.07 -10.43
N TRP A 42 -5.36 -5.77 -10.76
CA TRP A 42 -4.49 -5.15 -11.77
C TRP A 42 -3.01 -5.24 -11.39
N GLU A 43 -2.66 -4.92 -10.15
CA GLU A 43 -1.27 -4.93 -9.68
C GLU A 43 -0.71 -6.35 -9.52
N SER A 44 -1.56 -7.34 -9.23
CA SER A 44 -1.15 -8.75 -9.11
C SER A 44 -0.65 -9.36 -10.43
N GLN A 45 -0.97 -8.74 -11.56
CA GLN A 45 -0.54 -9.17 -12.90
C GLN A 45 0.84 -8.61 -13.29
N ARG A 46 1.43 -7.74 -12.46
CA ARG A 46 2.68 -7.01 -12.77
C ARG A 46 3.91 -7.72 -12.18
N PRO A 47 5.11 -7.50 -12.75
CA PRO A 47 6.36 -8.03 -12.19
C PRO A 47 6.65 -7.51 -10.78
N LEU A 48 7.22 -8.38 -9.94
CA LEU A 48 7.56 -8.14 -8.53
C LEU A 48 8.64 -7.09 -8.30
N SER A 49 9.32 -6.63 -9.34
CA SER A 49 10.44 -5.68 -9.26
C SER A 49 10.04 -4.29 -8.77
N SER A 50 8.76 -4.03 -8.60
CA SER A 50 8.28 -2.68 -8.40
C SER A 50 8.05 -2.34 -6.91
N PHE A 51 8.33 -3.26 -5.96
CA PHE A 51 8.20 -3.09 -4.50
C PHE A 51 9.28 -2.20 -3.88
N VAL A 52 8.87 -1.28 -2.96
CA VAL A 52 9.82 -0.64 -2.04
C VAL A 52 10.24 -1.69 -1.03
N ASN A 53 11.49 -2.12 -1.14
CA ASN A 53 12.23 -3.02 -0.27
C ASN A 53 11.97 -4.52 -0.40
N THR A 54 12.87 -5.16 -1.14
CA THR A 54 13.12 -6.62 -1.15
C THR A 54 14.25 -7.03 -0.20
N SER A 55 14.72 -6.13 0.67
CA SER A 55 15.85 -6.38 1.59
C SER A 55 15.54 -5.87 3.00
N ARG A 56 15.89 -6.68 4.01
CA ARG A 56 15.71 -6.37 5.45
C ARG A 56 16.63 -5.24 5.94
N ASP A 57 17.65 -4.84 5.18
CA ASP A 57 18.73 -3.99 5.68
C ASP A 57 18.46 -2.46 5.63
N GLY A 58 17.28 -2.03 5.21
CA GLY A 58 17.05 -0.63 4.89
C GLY A 58 16.49 0.22 6.03
N TYR A 59 15.22 0.01 6.39
CA TYR A 59 14.41 1.04 7.07
C TYR A 59 13.23 0.46 7.84
N ASP A 60 12.58 1.28 8.67
CA ASP A 60 11.34 0.92 9.35
C ASP A 60 10.18 0.93 8.34
N GLY A 61 9.38 -0.12 8.27
CA GLY A 61 8.33 -0.22 7.25
C GLY A 61 7.61 -1.58 7.19
N LEU A 62 6.71 -1.71 6.22
CA LEU A 62 6.03 -2.95 5.85
C LEU A 62 6.73 -3.58 4.64
N TYR A 63 6.83 -4.91 4.63
CA TYR A 63 7.59 -5.69 3.67
C TYR A 63 6.74 -6.85 3.13
N LEU A 64 6.94 -7.17 1.85
CA LEU A 64 6.43 -8.35 1.17
C LEU A 64 7.61 -9.06 0.50
N LEU A 65 7.98 -10.25 0.96
CA LEU A 65 9.11 -11.03 0.44
C LEU A 65 8.65 -12.35 -0.16
N HIS A 66 9.38 -12.81 -1.18
CA HIS A 66 9.27 -14.17 -1.70
C HIS A 66 10.52 -14.96 -1.31
N GLU A 67 10.37 -15.90 -0.40
CA GLU A 67 11.45 -16.76 0.10
C GLU A 67 10.92 -18.19 0.19
N ASP A 68 11.73 -19.18 -0.19
CA ASP A 68 11.39 -20.60 -0.06
C ASP A 68 10.07 -21.03 -0.73
N GLY A 69 9.68 -20.34 -1.81
CA GLY A 69 8.46 -20.64 -2.56
C GLY A 69 7.17 -20.09 -1.94
N VAL A 70 7.27 -19.25 -0.90
CA VAL A 70 6.12 -18.62 -0.23
C VAL A 70 6.26 -17.11 -0.13
N TRP A 71 5.12 -16.43 0.01
CA TRP A 71 5.03 -14.99 0.22
C TRP A 71 4.93 -14.68 1.71
N LYS A 72 5.78 -13.80 2.21
CA LYS A 72 5.81 -13.39 3.63
C LYS A 72 5.51 -11.90 3.75
N VAL A 73 4.53 -11.54 4.56
CA VAL A 73 4.24 -10.15 4.93
C VAL A 73 4.68 -9.91 6.38
N PHE A 74 5.47 -8.86 6.61
CA PHE A 74 5.90 -8.47 7.97
C PHE A 74 6.22 -6.97 8.03
N TRP A 75 6.48 -6.46 9.22
CA TRP A 75 7.04 -5.11 9.40
C TRP A 75 8.34 -5.13 10.19
N GLN A 76 9.11 -4.07 10.02
CA GLN A 76 10.38 -3.82 10.70
C GLN A 76 10.30 -2.49 11.44
N GLU A 77 10.72 -2.48 12.70
CA GLU A 77 10.97 -1.26 13.49
C GLU A 77 12.38 -1.35 14.09
N ARG A 78 13.22 -0.33 13.90
CA ARG A 78 14.60 -0.23 14.39
C ARG A 78 15.47 -1.43 14.03
N LYS A 79 15.35 -1.91 12.79
CA LYS A 79 16.06 -3.11 12.27
C LYS A 79 15.70 -4.42 12.97
N ILE A 80 14.61 -4.45 13.73
CA ILE A 80 14.06 -5.66 14.32
C ILE A 80 12.86 -6.06 13.45
N ALA A 81 12.99 -7.22 12.80
CA ALA A 81 11.86 -7.86 12.15
C ALA A 81 10.92 -8.38 13.25
N HIS A 82 9.66 -7.98 13.20
CA HIS A 82 8.66 -8.48 14.11
C HIS A 82 8.06 -9.76 13.53
N ASP A 83 8.77 -10.87 13.70
CA ASP A 83 8.40 -12.20 13.17
C ASP A 83 7.14 -12.79 13.82
N PHE A 84 6.68 -12.23 14.95
CA PHE A 84 5.46 -12.67 15.64
C PHE A 84 4.16 -12.32 14.91
N ASP A 85 4.22 -11.49 13.85
CA ASP A 85 3.09 -11.12 12.99
C ASP A 85 3.34 -11.52 11.52
N LEU A 86 4.20 -12.52 11.29
CA LEU A 86 4.57 -12.98 9.95
C LEU A 86 3.43 -13.84 9.35
N GLU A 87 2.69 -13.25 8.42
CA GLU A 87 1.69 -13.99 7.65
C GLU A 87 2.31 -14.56 6.36
N VAL A 88 2.05 -15.84 6.12
CA VAL A 88 2.59 -16.60 4.98
C VAL A 88 1.47 -16.95 4.00
N PHE A 89 1.72 -16.78 2.72
CA PHE A 89 0.76 -17.05 1.65
C PHE A 89 1.40 -17.85 0.52
N ASP A 90 0.67 -18.84 -0.02
CA ASP A 90 1.12 -19.60 -1.19
C ASP A 90 0.96 -18.82 -2.50
N LYS A 91 0.08 -17.80 -2.50
CA LYS A 91 -0.26 -17.00 -3.67
C LYS A 91 0.02 -15.53 -3.44
N TYR A 92 0.67 -14.92 -4.42
CA TYR A 92 1.00 -13.50 -4.41
C TYR A 92 -0.23 -12.59 -4.21
N ILE A 93 -1.33 -12.87 -4.92
CA ILE A 93 -2.55 -12.08 -4.83
C ILE A 93 -3.14 -12.07 -3.41
N ASP A 94 -3.01 -13.17 -2.67
CA ASP A 94 -3.55 -13.27 -1.31
C ASP A 94 -2.68 -12.45 -0.34
N ALA A 95 -1.36 -12.49 -0.49
CA ALA A 95 -0.45 -11.63 0.25
C ALA A 95 -0.69 -10.13 -0.03
N ARG A 96 -1.01 -9.77 -1.27
CA ARG A 96 -1.35 -8.38 -1.65
C ARG A 96 -2.67 -7.91 -1.09
N LYS A 97 -3.70 -8.77 -1.13
CA LYS A 97 -4.97 -8.50 -0.45
C LYS A 97 -4.77 -8.30 1.04
N HIS A 98 -3.94 -9.12 1.69
CA HIS A 98 -3.61 -8.96 3.10
C HIS A 98 -2.93 -7.61 3.35
N LEU A 99 -1.87 -7.27 2.61
CA LEU A 99 -1.13 -6.01 2.80
C LEU A 99 -2.01 -4.75 2.58
N ALA A 100 -2.93 -4.81 1.62
CA ALA A 100 -3.87 -3.73 1.36
C ALA A 100 -4.86 -3.49 2.53
N ASN A 101 -5.13 -4.52 3.33
CA ASN A 101 -6.12 -4.50 4.40
C ASN A 101 -5.54 -4.43 5.81
N ILE A 102 -4.27 -4.79 6.02
CA ILE A 102 -3.63 -4.75 7.34
C ILE A 102 -3.70 -3.35 7.95
N GLN A 103 -3.80 -3.25 9.27
CA GLN A 103 -3.62 -1.97 9.95
C GLN A 103 -2.13 -1.66 10.04
N ALA A 104 -1.66 -0.56 9.45
CA ALA A 104 -0.25 -0.18 9.55
C ALA A 104 0.16 0.01 11.02
N PRO A 105 1.35 -0.45 11.44
CA PRO A 105 1.86 -0.25 12.80
C PRO A 105 1.85 1.22 13.22
N SER A 106 1.63 1.48 14.52
CA SER A 106 1.52 2.85 15.04
C SER A 106 2.79 3.70 14.84
N PHE A 107 3.98 3.08 14.75
CA PHE A 107 5.23 3.79 14.44
C PHE A 107 5.23 4.36 13.02
N MET A 108 4.59 3.67 12.05
CA MET A 108 4.38 4.19 10.69
C MET A 108 3.31 5.28 10.63
N GLN A 109 2.44 5.37 11.65
CA GLN A 109 1.39 6.39 11.73
C GLN A 109 1.88 7.73 12.33
N ARG A 110 3.16 7.88 12.67
CA ARG A 110 3.71 9.10 13.29
C ARG A 110 3.88 10.25 12.30
N ARG A 111 2.76 10.84 11.87
CA ARG A 111 2.63 12.28 11.60
C ARG A 111 1.26 12.76 12.12
N ASN A 112 1.31 13.83 12.92
CA ASN A 112 0.21 14.62 13.48
C ASN A 112 -0.46 14.07 14.76
N LYS A 113 0.17 14.36 15.90
CA LYS A 113 -0.54 14.58 17.17
C LYS A 113 -1.44 15.82 17.05
N LYS A 114 -2.59 15.68 16.38
CA LYS A 114 -3.80 16.53 16.44
C LYS A 114 -4.78 16.05 15.37
N ALA A 115 -5.51 14.98 15.66
CA ALA A 115 -6.79 14.72 14.99
C ALA A 115 -7.72 14.07 16.02
N PRO A 116 -8.95 14.60 16.20
CA PRO A 116 -9.87 14.10 17.20
C PRO A 116 -10.38 12.71 16.82
N ASN A 117 -10.58 11.87 17.83
CA ASN A 117 -11.34 10.63 17.76
C ASN A 117 -12.66 10.87 17.02
N LYS A 118 -12.74 10.48 15.76
CA LYS A 118 -14.00 10.24 15.07
C LYS A 118 -13.90 8.91 14.34
N THR A 119 -14.78 8.02 14.73
CA THR A 119 -15.09 6.76 14.07
C THR A 119 -15.57 7.07 12.65
N ILE A 120 -14.65 7.10 11.67
CA ILE A 120 -14.98 7.30 10.25
C ILE A 120 -15.23 5.91 9.67
N LYS A 121 -16.46 5.43 9.84
CA LYS A 121 -16.99 4.37 8.99
C LYS A 121 -17.07 4.94 7.58
N THR A 122 -16.17 4.45 6.72
CA THR A 122 -16.34 4.37 5.27
C THR A 122 -16.43 5.72 4.49
N GLU A 123 -16.03 5.86 3.23
CA GLU A 123 -16.06 4.80 2.23
C GLU A 123 -15.28 5.04 0.94
N LYS A 124 -14.85 6.24 0.55
CA LYS A 124 -14.42 6.41 -0.86
C LYS A 124 -12.90 6.20 -1.06
N THR A 125 -12.46 5.06 -0.54
CA THR A 125 -11.17 4.33 -0.64
C THR A 125 -9.90 4.90 0.02
N ILE A 126 -9.96 5.86 0.98
CA ILE A 126 -8.79 6.59 1.59
C ILE A 126 -7.58 6.50 0.67
N TRP A 127 -7.81 7.05 -0.53
CA TRP A 127 -7.01 7.07 -1.75
C TRP A 127 -6.12 5.82 -1.94
N LEU A 128 -6.80 4.72 -2.24
CA LEU A 128 -6.26 3.36 -2.46
C LEU A 128 -5.27 2.94 -1.38
N ARG A 129 -5.70 3.26 -0.15
CA ARG A 129 -5.03 3.25 1.14
C ARG A 129 -3.56 3.01 1.05
N GLN A 130 -2.90 4.16 0.90
CA GLN A 130 -1.47 4.23 0.94
C GLN A 130 -0.86 3.42 -0.18
N ILE A 131 -1.53 3.47 -1.36
CA ILE A 131 -1.27 2.74 -2.61
C ILE A 131 -0.57 1.43 -2.28
N ALA A 132 -1.34 0.62 -1.55
CA ALA A 132 -1.02 -0.66 -0.94
C ALA A 132 0.40 -0.76 -0.32
N ARG A 133 0.69 0.23 0.54
CA ARG A 133 1.78 0.42 1.51
C ARG A 133 3.07 -0.36 1.23
N PHE A 134 4.03 0.12 0.45
CA PHE A 134 4.15 1.34 -0.34
C PHE A 134 5.10 0.97 -1.49
N PHE A 135 4.82 1.41 -2.71
CA PHE A 135 5.51 0.98 -3.92
C PHE A 135 6.09 2.19 -4.65
N HIS A 136 7.36 2.15 -5.07
CA HIS A 136 7.97 3.09 -6.00
C HIS A 136 9.28 2.54 -6.59
N LEU A 137 9.41 2.66 -7.92
CA LEU A 137 10.68 2.95 -8.58
C LEU A 137 10.44 4.12 -9.53
N SER A 138 11.16 5.20 -9.27
CA SER A 138 12.03 5.78 -10.29
C SER A 138 13.35 5.03 -10.24
#